data_AF-A0A8H3G6M7-F1
#
_entry.id   AF-A0A8H3G6M7-F1
#
_cell.length_a   1.000
_cell.length_b   1.000
_cell.length_c   1.000
_cell.angle_alpha   90.00
_cell.angle_beta   90.00
_cell.angle_gamma   90.00
#
_symmetry.space_group_name_H-M   'P 1'
#
loop_
_entity.id
_entity.type
_entity.pdbx_description
1 polymer ?
#
loop_
_entity_poly.entity_id
_entity_poly.type
_entity_poly.pdbx_seq_one_letter_code
_entity_poly.pdbx_strand_id
1 'polypeptide(L)'
;MGRDALFVDIDIPSPGCTLRVCNAHLESLALYPPLRPAQVKLASGYLRETTVDGGVMAGDFNAIEGFDVGLGESNGLRDAYLEAGGEEEAEEGWTWGMQSPHTRFPCRRMDKVLFCGKGVEVRGLERFGAGVQVEVEGTGPGQETQFVTDHLGLMADVVFVNGDA
;
A
#
# COMPACT_ATOMS: atom_id res chain seq x y z
N MET A 1 0.18 -18.96 -3.97
CA MET A 1 0.99 -19.08 -5.22
C MET A 1 0.26 -18.33 -6.34
N GLY A 2 0.99 -17.54 -7.14
CA GLY A 2 0.40 -16.71 -8.21
C GLY A 2 0.14 -15.25 -7.82
N ARG A 3 0.92 -14.69 -6.89
CA ARG A 3 0.94 -13.24 -6.66
C ARG A 3 1.98 -12.62 -7.57
N ASP A 4 1.62 -11.52 -8.22
CA ASP A 4 2.46 -10.76 -9.12
C ASP A 4 2.60 -9.30 -8.63
N ALA A 5 3.57 -8.60 -9.19
CA ALA A 5 3.74 -7.15 -9.01
C ALA A 5 3.83 -6.51 -10.40
N LEU A 6 3.04 -5.45 -10.62
CA LEU A 6 3.06 -4.67 -11.86
C LEU A 6 3.93 -3.44 -11.66
N PHE A 7 4.95 -3.31 -12.51
CA PHE A 7 5.85 -2.15 -12.53
C PHE A 7 5.58 -1.28 -13.75
N VAL A 8 5.51 0.02 -13.55
CA VAL A 8 5.38 1.03 -14.61
C VAL A 8 6.36 2.16 -14.33
N ASP A 9 7.17 2.49 -15.33
CA ASP A 9 8.05 3.65 -15.28
C ASP A 9 7.29 4.87 -15.84
N ILE A 10 7.23 5.94 -15.04
CA ILE A 10 6.52 7.17 -15.36
C ILE A 10 7.54 8.29 -15.45
N ASP A 11 7.66 8.88 -16.63
CA ASP A 11 8.47 10.08 -16.83
C ASP A 11 7.73 11.31 -16.31
N ILE A 12 8.35 12.02 -15.39
CA ILE A 12 7.86 13.25 -14.78
C ILE A 12 8.59 14.42 -15.45
N PRO A 13 7.91 15.20 -16.32
CA PRO A 13 8.57 16.18 -17.20
C PRO A 13 9.33 17.30 -16.48
N SER A 14 8.92 17.65 -15.26
CA SER A 14 9.61 18.60 -14.39
C SER A 14 9.63 18.00 -12.99
N PRO A 15 10.80 17.68 -12.42
CA PRO A 15 12.14 18.13 -12.80
C PRO A 15 12.82 17.37 -13.96
N GLY A 16 12.16 16.41 -14.60
CA GLY A 16 12.77 15.54 -15.61
C GLY A 16 13.39 14.31 -14.97
N CYS A 17 12.54 13.49 -14.34
CA CYS A 17 12.93 12.26 -13.66
C CYS A 17 12.00 11.11 -14.03
N THR A 18 12.44 9.88 -13.84
CA THR A 18 11.63 8.68 -14.04
C THR A 18 11.29 8.05 -12.68
N LEU A 19 10.00 7.94 -12.38
CA LEU A 19 9.48 7.28 -11.19
C LEU A 19 9.00 5.87 -11.54
N ARG A 20 9.50 4.85 -10.85
CA ARG A 20 8.95 3.50 -10.93
C ARG A 20 7.79 3.32 -9.95
N VAL A 21 6.61 3.02 -10.46
CA VAL A 21 5.45 2.67 -9.65
C VAL A 21 5.24 1.17 -9.69
N CYS A 22 5.11 0.55 -8.51
CA CYS A 22 4.80 -0.85 -8.33
C CYS A 22 3.44 -1.00 -7.64
N ASN A 23 2.50 -1.70 -8.27
CA ASN A 23 1.30 -2.19 -7.61
C ASN A 23 1.43 -3.67 -7.29
N ALA A 24 1.16 -4.07 -6.05
CA ALA A 24 1.18 -5.47 -5.65
C ALA A 24 0.06 -5.82 -4.67
N HIS A 25 -0.38 -7.07 -4.73
CA HIS A 25 -1.24 -7.69 -3.72
C HIS A 25 -0.51 -8.93 -3.22
N LEU A 26 -0.01 -8.87 -1.98
CA LEU A 26 0.91 -9.88 -1.43
C LEU A 26 0.20 -11.16 -0.97
N GLU A 27 0.97 -12.15 -0.53
CA GLU A 27 0.40 -13.40 0.00
C GLU A 27 -0.48 -13.12 1.23
N SER A 28 -1.75 -13.55 1.16
CA SER A 28 -2.78 -13.22 2.15
C SER A 28 -2.87 -14.23 3.29
N LEU A 29 -2.22 -15.38 3.16
CA LEU A 29 -2.22 -16.43 4.17
C LEU A 29 -1.04 -16.28 5.15
N ALA A 30 -1.26 -16.65 6.41
CA ALA A 30 -0.21 -16.84 7.41
C ALA A 30 0.53 -18.17 7.19
N LEU A 31 1.31 -18.24 6.10
CA LEU A 31 2.05 -19.44 5.70
C LEU A 31 3.34 -19.65 6.52
N TYR A 32 3.76 -20.91 6.62
CA TYR A 32 5.07 -21.30 7.13
C TYR A 32 5.80 -22.18 6.10
N PRO A 33 6.89 -21.72 5.48
CA PRO A 33 7.52 -20.41 5.65
C PRO A 33 6.69 -19.25 5.05
N PRO A 34 6.84 -18.01 5.55
CA PRO A 34 6.13 -16.85 5.01
C PRO A 34 6.68 -16.44 3.65
N LEU A 35 5.78 -16.01 2.74
CA LEU A 35 6.15 -15.57 1.39
C LEU A 35 6.35 -14.05 1.27
N ARG A 36 5.61 -13.26 2.05
CA ARG A 36 5.65 -11.78 1.96
C ARG A 36 7.05 -11.18 2.10
N PRO A 37 7.94 -11.67 2.99
CA PRO A 37 9.31 -11.13 3.05
C PRO A 37 10.10 -11.27 1.75
N ALA A 38 9.96 -12.41 1.06
CA ALA A 38 10.61 -12.62 -0.23
C ALA A 38 9.98 -11.75 -1.33
N GLN A 39 8.66 -11.56 -1.29
CA GLN A 39 7.93 -10.71 -2.24
C GLN A 39 8.36 -9.24 -2.13
N VAL A 40 8.36 -8.67 -0.92
CA VAL A 40 8.78 -7.28 -0.67
C VAL A 40 10.25 -7.11 -1.02
N LYS A 41 11.12 -8.06 -0.65
CA LYS A 41 12.54 -8.01 -1.01
C LYS A 41 12.75 -7.95 -2.51
N LEU A 42 12.07 -8.80 -3.27
CA LEU A 42 12.17 -8.80 -4.74
C LEU A 42 11.70 -7.47 -5.33
N ALA A 43 10.51 -7.00 -4.93
CA ALA A 43 9.97 -5.72 -5.42
C ALA A 43 10.86 -4.53 -5.07
N SER A 44 11.41 -4.50 -3.85
CA SER A 44 12.37 -3.47 -3.42
C SER A 44 13.66 -3.45 -4.24
N GLY A 45 14.05 -4.59 -4.81
CA GLY A 45 15.19 -4.67 -5.74
C GLY A 45 14.92 -3.83 -6.99
N TYR A 46 13.78 -4.09 -7.63
CA TYR A 46 13.38 -3.38 -8.85
C TYR A 46 13.14 -1.89 -8.63
N LEU A 47 12.59 -1.49 -7.47
CA LEU A 47 12.31 -0.08 -7.17
C LEU A 47 13.57 0.78 -6.93
N ARG A 48 14.70 0.14 -6.65
CA ARG A 48 15.98 0.81 -6.38
C ARG A 48 17.00 0.62 -7.50
N GLU A 49 16.59 0.12 -8.66
CA GLU A 49 17.48 0.06 -9.83
C GLU A 49 17.92 1.47 -10.23
N THR A 50 19.17 1.60 -10.68
CA THR A 50 19.75 2.91 -11.05
C THR A 50 19.22 3.46 -12.39
N THR A 51 18.33 2.73 -13.06
CA THR A 51 17.67 3.17 -14.30
C THR A 51 16.49 4.10 -14.04
N VAL A 52 16.10 4.30 -12.77
CA VAL A 52 15.04 5.21 -12.34
C VAL A 52 15.53 6.09 -11.20
N ASP A 53 14.92 7.26 -11.01
CA ASP A 53 15.34 8.23 -10.00
C ASP A 53 14.72 7.96 -8.61
N GLY A 54 13.66 7.15 -8.58
CA GLY A 54 12.96 6.76 -7.39
C GLY A 54 11.88 5.73 -7.65
N GLY A 55 11.27 5.24 -6.57
CA GLY A 55 10.26 4.20 -6.65
C GLY A 55 9.18 4.35 -5.60
N VAL A 56 7.96 3.97 -5.96
CA VAL A 56 6.80 3.85 -5.06
C VAL A 56 6.21 2.46 -5.24
N MET A 57 5.93 1.78 -4.13
CA MET A 57 5.16 0.54 -4.08
C MET A 57 3.89 0.79 -3.30
N ALA A 58 2.74 0.57 -3.92
CA ALA A 58 1.45 0.69 -3.26
C ALA A 58 0.61 -0.58 -3.46
N GLY A 59 -0.29 -0.86 -2.52
CA GLY A 59 -1.26 -1.94 -2.64
C GLY A 59 -1.51 -2.65 -1.32
N ASP A 60 -2.14 -3.82 -1.42
CA ASP A 60 -2.48 -4.67 -0.28
C ASP A 60 -1.30 -5.57 0.10
N PHE A 61 -0.64 -5.23 1.20
CA PHE A 61 0.49 -6.00 1.72
C PHE A 61 0.05 -7.21 2.53
N ASN A 62 -1.24 -7.36 2.84
CA ASN A 62 -1.74 -8.38 3.77
C ASN A 62 -0.88 -8.44 5.04
N ALA A 63 -0.57 -7.27 5.61
CA ALA A 63 0.28 -7.13 6.78
C ALA A 63 -0.45 -7.61 8.05
N ILE A 64 -0.48 -8.93 8.23
CA ILE A 64 -1.26 -9.63 9.26
C ILE A 64 -0.39 -10.29 10.34
N GLU A 65 0.92 -10.42 10.10
CA GLU A 65 1.88 -11.07 11.01
C GLU A 65 2.90 -10.07 11.54
N GLY A 66 3.53 -10.39 12.67
CA GLY A 66 4.50 -9.49 13.31
C GLY A 66 5.75 -9.20 12.47
N PHE A 67 6.10 -10.05 11.51
CA PHE A 67 7.23 -9.77 10.59
C PHE A 67 6.89 -8.73 9.52
N ASP A 68 5.61 -8.38 9.34
CA ASP A 68 5.18 -7.36 8.38
C ASP A 68 5.47 -5.94 8.90
N VAL A 69 5.62 -5.78 10.22
CA VAL A 69 6.08 -4.56 10.88
C VAL A 69 7.51 -4.25 10.47
N GLY A 70 7.75 -3.04 9.93
CA GLY A 70 9.08 -2.62 9.46
C GLY A 70 9.60 -3.40 8.24
N LEU A 71 8.76 -4.22 7.58
CA LEU A 71 9.18 -5.02 6.43
C LEU A 71 9.66 -4.15 5.26
N GLY A 72 9.00 -3.00 5.04
CA GLY A 72 9.45 -2.00 4.06
C GLY A 72 10.84 -1.44 4.39
N GLU A 73 11.03 -0.99 5.63
CA GLU A 73 12.28 -0.37 6.10
C GLU A 73 13.46 -1.33 6.05
N SER A 74 13.27 -2.58 6.48
CA SER A 74 14.28 -3.63 6.38
C SER A 74 14.69 -3.94 4.93
N ASN A 75 13.84 -3.56 3.97
CA ASN A 75 14.10 -3.62 2.54
C ASN A 75 14.32 -2.24 1.93
N GLY A 76 14.81 -1.26 2.70
CA GLY A 76 15.25 0.05 2.23
C GLY A 76 14.16 0.90 1.58
N LEU A 77 12.90 0.69 1.96
CA LEU A 77 11.75 1.49 1.58
C LEU A 77 11.25 2.25 2.81
N ARG A 78 10.94 3.53 2.66
CA ARG A 78 10.26 4.35 3.67
C ARG A 78 8.76 4.13 3.59
N ASP A 79 8.04 4.24 4.70
CA ASP A 79 6.57 4.10 4.73
C ASP A 79 5.91 5.49 4.79
N ALA A 80 5.07 5.79 3.80
CA ALA A 80 4.37 7.07 3.69
C ALA A 80 3.53 7.39 4.93
N TYR A 81 2.93 6.38 5.58
CA TYR A 81 2.10 6.57 6.76
C TYR A 81 2.94 7.00 7.96
N LEU A 82 4.10 6.37 8.15
CA LEU A 82 5.01 6.71 9.25
C LEU A 82 5.69 8.07 9.01
N GLU A 83 6.08 8.36 7.77
CA GLU A 83 6.66 9.67 7.37
C GLU A 83 5.66 10.82 7.53
N ALA A 84 4.36 10.55 7.39
CA ALA A 84 3.28 11.50 7.68
C ALA A 84 2.96 11.64 9.18
N GLY A 85 3.71 10.97 10.06
CA GLY A 85 3.54 11.02 11.52
C GLY A 85 2.59 9.97 12.09
N GLY A 86 2.20 8.96 11.31
CA GLY A 86 1.42 7.81 11.77
C GLY A 86 2.22 6.83 12.62
N GLU A 87 1.52 5.92 13.31
CA GLU A 87 2.11 4.91 14.19
C GLU A 87 1.70 3.49 13.77
N GLU A 88 2.66 2.58 13.59
CA GLU A 88 2.55 1.29 12.87
C GLU A 88 1.37 0.36 13.27
N GLU A 89 0.78 0.55 14.44
CA GLU A 89 -0.33 -0.28 14.95
C GLU A 89 -1.55 0.53 15.41
N ALA A 90 -1.56 1.84 15.20
CA ALA A 90 -2.65 2.72 15.61
C ALA A 90 -3.92 2.52 14.75
N GLU A 91 -5.08 2.69 15.35
CA GLU A 91 -6.39 2.45 14.70
C GLU A 91 -6.63 3.41 13.54
N GLU A 92 -6.06 4.61 13.62
CA GLU A 92 -6.06 5.64 12.61
C GLU A 92 -5.43 5.16 11.30
N GLY A 93 -4.46 4.23 11.39
CA GLY A 93 -3.77 3.63 10.26
C GLY A 93 -4.53 2.46 9.62
N TRP A 94 -5.60 1.94 10.22
CA TRP A 94 -6.28 0.76 9.68
C TRP A 94 -6.86 1.03 8.28
N THR A 95 -6.66 0.09 7.37
CA THR A 95 -7.22 0.15 6.02
C THR A 95 -8.20 -0.98 5.78
N TRP A 96 -8.31 -1.94 6.69
CA TRP A 96 -9.20 -3.07 6.55
C TRP A 96 -9.90 -3.45 7.85
N GLY A 97 -11.09 -4.05 7.72
CA GLY A 97 -11.89 -4.62 8.82
C GLY A 97 -13.13 -3.81 9.18
N MET A 98 -13.06 -2.48 9.02
CA MET A 98 -14.15 -1.54 9.34
C MET A 98 -15.40 -1.76 8.49
N GLN A 99 -15.21 -2.23 7.26
CA GLN A 99 -16.28 -2.46 6.28
C GLN A 99 -16.54 -3.96 6.07
N SER A 100 -16.06 -4.80 7.00
CA SER A 100 -16.22 -6.26 7.00
C SER A 100 -17.04 -6.74 8.21
N PRO A 101 -18.35 -6.47 8.28
CA PRO A 101 -19.17 -6.67 9.50
C PRO A 101 -19.28 -8.13 9.98
N HIS A 102 -18.85 -9.11 9.17
CA HIS A 102 -18.95 -10.53 9.47
C HIS A 102 -17.59 -11.25 9.52
N THR A 103 -16.49 -10.50 9.56
CA THR A 103 -15.17 -11.11 9.65
C THR A 103 -14.81 -11.49 11.09
N ARG A 104 -14.09 -12.61 11.24
CA ARG A 104 -13.48 -13.03 12.51
C ARG A 104 -12.10 -12.41 12.75
N PHE A 105 -11.53 -11.78 11.74
CA PHE A 105 -10.18 -11.24 11.80
C PHE A 105 -10.22 -9.79 12.32
N PRO A 106 -9.21 -9.38 13.11
CA PRO A 106 -9.16 -8.03 13.63
C PRO A 106 -8.86 -7.01 12.53
N CYS A 107 -9.14 -5.75 12.82
CA CYS A 107 -8.84 -4.64 11.92
C CYS A 107 -7.33 -4.43 11.82
N ARG A 108 -6.86 -4.02 10.64
CA ARG A 108 -5.44 -3.99 10.29
C ARG A 108 -5.12 -2.89 9.28
N ARG A 109 -3.88 -2.40 9.32
CA ARG A 109 -3.26 -1.61 8.24
C ARG A 109 -2.65 -2.56 7.22
N MET A 110 -3.50 -3.11 6.34
CA MET A 110 -3.06 -4.06 5.31
C MET A 110 -2.48 -3.36 4.09
N ASP A 111 -3.01 -2.19 3.76
CA ASP A 111 -2.60 -1.42 2.59
C ASP A 111 -1.48 -0.45 2.98
N LYS A 112 -0.45 -0.39 2.14
CA LYS A 112 0.73 0.45 2.40
C LYS A 112 1.13 1.21 1.14
N VAL A 113 1.74 2.38 1.34
CA VAL A 113 2.46 3.13 0.31
C VAL A 113 3.90 3.24 0.79
N LEU A 114 4.78 2.47 0.17
CA LEU A 114 6.22 2.44 0.46
C LEU A 114 6.99 3.16 -0.65
N PHE A 115 8.10 3.82 -0.34
CA PHE A 115 8.84 4.60 -1.33
C PHE A 115 10.34 4.65 -1.08
N CYS A 116 11.12 4.92 -2.14
CA CYS A 116 12.56 5.06 -2.10
C CYS A 116 13.07 6.05 -3.16
N GLY A 117 14.36 6.41 -3.07
CA GLY A 117 14.98 7.43 -3.90
C GLY A 117 15.22 8.72 -3.11
N LYS A 118 16.35 9.37 -3.35
CA LYS A 118 16.78 10.55 -2.57
C LYS A 118 15.90 11.78 -2.81
N GLY A 119 15.38 11.92 -4.03
CA GLY A 119 14.50 13.02 -4.40
C GLY A 119 13.02 12.76 -4.12
N VAL A 120 12.62 11.55 -3.68
CA VAL A 120 11.21 11.22 -3.50
C VAL A 120 10.77 11.56 -2.08
N GLU A 121 9.71 12.36 -1.97
CA GLU A 121 9.09 12.72 -0.70
C GLU A 121 7.57 12.51 -0.75
N VAL A 122 6.99 12.21 0.42
CA VAL A 122 5.54 12.19 0.62
C VAL A 122 5.13 13.49 1.31
N ARG A 123 4.21 14.24 0.70
CA ARG A 123 3.68 15.51 1.23
C ARG A 123 2.36 15.36 1.95
N GLY A 124 1.63 14.29 1.66
CA GLY A 124 0.35 13.99 2.27
C GLY A 124 0.02 12.51 2.10
N LEU A 125 -0.70 11.97 3.09
CA LEU A 125 -1.32 10.66 3.00
C LEU A 125 -2.71 10.77 3.62
N GLU A 126 -3.72 10.43 2.83
CA GLU A 126 -5.12 10.47 3.26
C GLU A 126 -5.79 9.12 3.03
N ARG A 127 -6.71 8.78 3.93
CA ARG A 127 -7.56 7.59 3.81
C ARG A 127 -8.94 8.00 3.31
N PHE A 128 -9.48 7.29 2.32
CA PHE A 128 -10.78 7.60 1.73
C PHE A 128 -11.66 6.36 1.52
N GLY A 129 -12.91 6.58 1.12
CA GLY A 129 -13.85 5.49 0.79
C GLY A 129 -14.61 4.90 1.99
N ALA A 130 -14.43 5.47 3.18
CA ALA A 130 -15.15 5.04 4.37
C ALA A 130 -16.66 5.29 4.25
N GLY A 131 -17.47 4.27 4.50
CA GLY A 131 -18.93 4.36 4.49
C GLY A 131 -19.56 4.35 3.10
N VAL A 132 -18.78 4.18 2.03
CA VAL A 132 -19.32 4.19 0.67
C VAL A 132 -20.02 2.88 0.38
N GLN A 133 -21.32 2.94 0.13
CA GLN A 133 -22.18 1.79 -0.16
C GLN A 133 -22.91 1.97 -1.49
N VAL A 134 -23.21 0.84 -2.13
CA VAL A 134 -24.06 0.76 -3.32
C VAL A 134 -25.28 -0.09 -3.03
N GLU A 135 -26.40 0.28 -3.64
CA GLU A 135 -27.56 -0.60 -3.69
C GLU A 135 -27.25 -1.79 -4.58
N VAL A 136 -27.56 -2.98 -4.09
CA VAL A 136 -27.46 -4.22 -4.83
C VAL A 136 -28.85 -4.82 -4.99
N GLU A 137 -29.14 -5.32 -6.19
CA GLU A 137 -30.36 -6.09 -6.42
C GLU A 137 -30.26 -7.41 -5.63
N GLY A 138 -30.98 -7.51 -4.52
CA GLY A 138 -31.07 -8.72 -3.74
C GLY A 138 -31.93 -9.79 -4.42
N THR A 139 -31.70 -11.06 -4.08
CA THR A 139 -32.59 -12.16 -4.49
C THR A 139 -33.88 -12.27 -3.64
N GLY A 140 -34.13 -11.30 -2.75
CA GLY A 140 -35.26 -11.27 -1.81
C GLY A 140 -35.98 -9.92 -1.76
N PRO A 141 -37.09 -9.80 -1.01
CA PRO A 141 -37.83 -8.54 -0.89
C PRO A 141 -37.07 -7.53 -0.01
N GLY A 142 -36.46 -6.53 -0.65
CA GLY A 142 -35.81 -5.38 -0.01
C GLY A 142 -34.64 -4.86 -0.85
N GLN A 143 -34.37 -3.55 -0.78
CA GLN A 143 -33.08 -3.01 -1.25
C GLN A 143 -32.03 -3.33 -0.18
N GLU A 144 -31.01 -4.10 -0.55
CA GLU A 144 -29.83 -4.32 0.30
C GLU A 144 -28.72 -3.35 -0.15
N THR A 145 -27.95 -2.83 0.80
CA THR A 145 -26.74 -2.05 0.50
C THR A 145 -25.50 -2.86 0.86
N GLN A 146 -24.46 -2.73 0.04
CA GLN A 146 -23.15 -3.34 0.29
C GLN A 146 -22.07 -2.28 0.18
N PHE A 147 -21.03 -2.39 1.01
CA PHE A 147 -19.85 -1.55 0.86
C PHE A 147 -19.20 -1.80 -0.51
N VAL A 148 -18.74 -0.73 -1.17
CA VAL A 148 -18.10 -0.84 -2.50
C VAL A 148 -16.75 -1.55 -2.46
N THR A 149 -16.16 -1.64 -1.27
CA THR A 149 -14.94 -2.39 -0.97
C THR A 149 -14.90 -2.67 0.54
N ASP A 150 -14.24 -3.74 0.96
CA ASP A 150 -13.95 -4.03 2.36
C ASP A 150 -12.69 -3.32 2.90
N HIS A 151 -11.91 -2.71 2.01
CA HIS A 151 -10.75 -1.86 2.31
C HIS A 151 -11.10 -0.36 2.23
N LEU A 152 -10.32 0.46 2.93
CA LEU A 152 -10.27 1.90 2.77
C LEU A 152 -9.10 2.26 1.85
N GLY A 153 -9.33 3.18 0.92
CA GLY A 153 -8.31 3.60 -0.04
C GLY A 153 -7.26 4.50 0.62
N LEU A 154 -6.05 4.50 0.09
CA LEU A 154 -4.97 5.43 0.43
C LEU A 154 -4.69 6.36 -0.75
N MET A 155 -4.63 7.66 -0.49
CA MET A 155 -4.21 8.69 -1.44
C MET A 155 -2.92 9.30 -0.92
N ALA A 156 -1.82 9.14 -1.66
CA ALA A 156 -0.52 9.68 -1.31
C ALA A 156 -0.09 10.77 -2.30
N ASP A 157 0.28 11.93 -1.79
CA ASP A 157 0.88 13.01 -2.57
C ASP A 157 2.39 12.83 -2.58
N VAL A 158 2.92 12.32 -3.69
CA VAL A 158 4.36 12.07 -3.87
C VAL A 158 4.97 13.13 -4.76
N VAL A 159 6.08 13.72 -4.32
CA VAL A 159 6.80 14.74 -5.08
C VAL A 159 8.27 14.36 -5.28
N PHE A 160 8.84 14.85 -6.38
CA PHE A 160 10.29 14.93 -6.51
C PHE A 160 10.78 16.29 -6.04
N VAL A 161 11.62 16.30 -5.02
CA VAL A 161 12.41 17.47 -4.64
C VAL A 161 13.76 17.39 -5.35
N ASN A 162 14.13 18.47 -6.04
CA ASN A 162 15.50 18.63 -6.49
C ASN A 162 16.36 18.77 -5.23
N GLY A 163 17.10 17.73 -4.89
CA GLY A 163 18.24 17.88 -4.01
C GLY A 163 19.29 18.65 -4.80
N ASP A 164 19.68 19.83 -4.34
CA ASP A 164 20.92 20.44 -4.79
C ASP A 164 22.03 19.37 -4.65
N ALA A 165 22.67 19.06 -5.80
CA ALA A 165 23.74 18.08 -5.89
C ALA A 165 24.99 18.52 -5.10
#